data_AF-A0A1H0RYK0-F1
#
_entry.id   AF-A0A1H0RYK0-F1
#
_cell.length_a   1.000
_cell.length_b   1.000
_cell.length_c   1.000
_cell.angle_alpha   90.00
_cell.angle_beta   90.00
_cell.angle_gamma   90.00
#
_symmetry.space_group_name_H-M   'P 1'
#
loop_
_entity.id
_entity.type
_entity.pdbx_description
1 polymer ?
#
loop_
_entity_poly.entity_id
_entity_poly.type
_entity_poly.pdbx_seq_one_letter_code
_entity_poly.pdbx_strand_id
1 'polypeptide(L)'
;QVEHPVTEEVSGIDLVREMFRIADGQALGYDDPPLRGHSFEFRINGEDPGRNFLPAPGTVTLFQPPSGPGVRLDAGVESGSVIGPAWDSLLAKLIVTGATREQALQRAARALGEFTVEGMATALPFHRAVVVDPAFAPKDGGPFRVHTRWIETEFDNTIPPFTPTGTGDSDDDGHEGQRETVVVEVGGKRLEVSLPAHLGMTLARTGLAAGAKPKRRTAARSTATVSGDALASPMQGTIVKVAVEENQQVSEGDLIVVLEAMKMEQPINAHRSGTVIGLKADVGSSVSSGAVICEIKDAT
;
A
#
# COMPACT_ATOMS: atom_id res chain seq x y z
N GLN A 1 -10.63 6.02 -20.08
CA GLN A 1 -10.21 6.38 -18.71
C GLN A 1 -10.52 5.24 -17.77
N VAL A 2 -9.79 5.10 -16.65
CA VAL A 2 -10.06 4.02 -15.68
C VAL A 2 -11.42 4.22 -15.01
N GLU A 3 -11.74 5.48 -14.72
CA GLU A 3 -12.95 6.00 -14.08
C GLU A 3 -14.17 6.11 -15.01
N HIS A 4 -14.11 5.52 -16.21
CA HIS A 4 -15.25 5.53 -17.14
C HIS A 4 -16.56 4.95 -16.60
N PRO A 5 -16.59 3.96 -15.67
CA PRO A 5 -17.85 3.42 -15.17
C PRO A 5 -18.77 4.46 -14.54
N VAL A 6 -18.25 5.52 -13.92
CA VAL A 6 -19.14 6.57 -13.37
C VAL A 6 -19.96 7.25 -14.47
N THR A 7 -19.41 7.38 -15.68
CA THR A 7 -20.11 7.90 -16.85
C THR A 7 -21.09 6.89 -17.40
N GLU A 8 -20.72 5.61 -17.46
CA GLU A 8 -21.62 4.53 -17.94
C GLU A 8 -22.89 4.46 -17.08
N GLU A 9 -22.75 4.48 -15.76
CA GLU A 9 -23.88 4.34 -14.84
C GLU A 9 -24.88 5.51 -14.91
N VAL A 10 -24.43 6.72 -15.27
CA VAL A 10 -25.32 7.90 -15.37
C VAL A 10 -25.82 8.17 -16.78
N SER A 11 -25.10 7.70 -17.82
CA SER A 11 -25.49 7.89 -19.22
C SER A 11 -26.26 6.69 -19.79
N GLY A 12 -26.08 5.49 -19.21
CA GLY A 12 -26.58 4.23 -19.75
C GLY A 12 -25.80 3.73 -20.98
N ILE A 13 -24.63 4.31 -21.26
CA ILE A 13 -23.78 3.92 -22.39
C ILE A 13 -22.67 2.99 -21.92
N ASP A 14 -22.54 1.85 -22.57
CA ASP A 14 -21.37 0.97 -22.47
C ASP A 14 -20.26 1.54 -23.37
N LEU A 15 -19.27 2.20 -22.76
CA LEU A 15 -18.22 2.90 -23.49
C LEU A 15 -17.27 1.91 -24.17
N VAL A 16 -17.03 0.75 -23.56
CA VAL A 16 -16.17 -0.29 -24.15
C VAL A 16 -16.81 -0.82 -25.44
N ARG A 17 -18.12 -1.09 -25.43
CA ARG A 17 -18.87 -1.49 -26.61
C ARG A 17 -18.81 -0.43 -27.71
N GLU A 18 -19.04 0.84 -27.36
CA GLU A 18 -19.03 1.92 -28.35
C GLU A 18 -17.64 2.14 -28.95
N MET A 19 -16.57 1.96 -28.16
CA MET A 19 -15.20 1.95 -28.68
C MET A 19 -15.01 0.89 -29.78
N PHE A 20 -15.52 -0.32 -29.59
CA PHE A 20 -15.44 -1.37 -30.62
C PHE A 20 -16.28 -1.05 -31.86
N ARG A 21 -17.50 -0.52 -31.68
CA ARG A 21 -18.37 -0.17 -32.80
C ARG A 21 -17.77 0.93 -33.68
N ILE A 22 -17.22 1.96 -33.06
CA ILE A 22 -16.55 3.06 -33.78
C ILE A 22 -15.28 2.56 -34.47
N ALA A 23 -14.51 1.68 -33.80
CA ALA A 23 -13.33 1.06 -34.41
C ALA A 23 -13.69 0.19 -35.64
N ASP A 24 -14.89 -0.38 -35.67
CA ASP A 24 -15.48 -1.12 -36.80
C ASP A 24 -16.12 -0.19 -37.86
N GLY A 25 -15.93 1.13 -37.75
CA GLY A 25 -16.41 2.12 -38.71
C GLY A 25 -17.90 2.46 -38.59
N GLN A 26 -18.57 2.02 -37.53
CA GLN A 26 -19.97 2.37 -37.27
C GLN A 26 -20.08 3.80 -36.73
N ALA A 27 -21.19 4.48 -37.05
CA ALA A 27 -21.49 5.81 -36.51
C ALA A 27 -22.16 5.70 -35.12
N LEU A 28 -22.09 6.78 -34.35
CA LEU A 28 -22.91 6.96 -33.14
C LEU A 28 -24.39 6.97 -33.54
N GLY A 29 -25.20 6.15 -32.86
CA GLY A 29 -26.63 5.96 -33.17
C GLY A 29 -27.58 6.80 -32.33
N TYR A 30 -27.07 7.79 -31.61
CA TYR A 30 -27.79 8.62 -30.65
C TYR A 30 -27.10 9.99 -30.51
N ASP A 31 -27.88 10.98 -30.09
CA ASP A 31 -27.38 12.32 -29.73
C ASP A 31 -26.85 12.34 -28.28
N ASP A 32 -26.56 13.53 -27.73
CA ASP A 32 -26.10 13.67 -26.34
C ASP A 32 -27.06 13.01 -25.33
N PRO A 33 -26.62 11.96 -24.60
CA PRO A 33 -27.49 11.19 -23.71
C PRO A 33 -27.91 12.02 -22.48
N PRO A 34 -29.18 12.01 -22.08
CA PRO A 34 -29.59 12.66 -20.85
C PRO A 34 -29.02 11.92 -19.64
N LEU A 35 -28.20 12.61 -18.84
CA LEU A 35 -27.62 12.04 -17.63
C LEU A 35 -28.67 11.83 -16.54
N ARG A 36 -28.55 10.74 -15.78
CA ARG A 36 -29.48 10.36 -14.72
C ARG A 36 -28.72 9.99 -13.45
N GLY A 37 -29.21 10.50 -12.31
CA GLY A 37 -28.67 10.15 -11.01
C GLY A 37 -27.27 10.70 -10.76
N HIS A 38 -26.54 10.01 -9.89
CA HIS A 38 -25.17 10.33 -9.51
C HIS A 38 -24.42 9.03 -9.22
N SER A 39 -23.16 8.96 -9.63
CA SER A 39 -22.31 7.78 -9.44
C SER A 39 -20.97 8.16 -8.82
N PHE A 40 -20.53 7.38 -7.84
CA PHE A 40 -19.20 7.44 -7.27
C PHE A 40 -18.41 6.21 -7.67
N GLU A 41 -17.10 6.36 -7.88
CA GLU A 41 -16.17 5.25 -8.00
C GLU A 41 -15.11 5.34 -6.91
N PHE A 42 -14.88 4.23 -6.20
CA PHE A 42 -13.82 4.06 -5.23
C PHE A 42 -12.80 3.07 -5.80
N ARG A 43 -11.53 3.49 -5.86
CA ARG A 43 -10.41 2.65 -6.28
C ARG A 43 -9.88 1.88 -5.08
N ILE A 44 -10.10 0.58 -5.08
CA ILE A 44 -9.67 -0.29 -3.99
C ILE A 44 -8.23 -0.70 -4.28
N ASN A 45 -7.29 0.09 -3.77
CA ASN A 45 -5.86 -0.14 -3.94
C ASN A 45 -5.30 -0.98 -2.79
N GLY A 46 -4.27 -1.79 -3.08
CA GLY A 46 -3.43 -2.51 -2.13
C GLY A 46 -2.39 -1.59 -1.49
N GLU A 47 -2.86 -0.58 -0.75
CA GLU A 47 -2.06 0.44 -0.09
C GLU A 47 -2.48 0.53 1.38
N ASP A 48 -1.58 0.96 2.26
CA ASP A 48 -1.86 1.16 3.69
C ASP A 48 -2.05 2.64 4.02
N PRO A 49 -3.29 3.15 4.16
CA PRO A 49 -3.54 4.54 4.51
C PRO A 49 -2.94 4.96 5.86
N GLY A 50 -2.80 4.02 6.80
CA GLY A 50 -2.20 4.29 8.10
C GLY A 50 -0.67 4.39 8.06
N ARG A 51 -0.05 3.97 6.95
CA ARG A 51 1.36 4.19 6.65
C ARG A 51 1.54 5.09 5.44
N ASN A 52 0.77 6.17 5.36
CA ASN A 52 0.86 7.16 4.29
C ASN A 52 0.71 6.54 2.87
N PHE A 53 -0.24 5.63 2.71
CA PHE A 53 -0.58 4.96 1.45
C PHE A 53 0.58 4.16 0.84
N LEU A 54 1.53 3.69 1.65
CA LEU A 54 2.58 2.80 1.18
C LEU A 54 1.96 1.57 0.49
N PRO A 55 2.39 1.23 -0.73
CA PRO A 55 1.93 0.02 -1.39
C PRO A 55 2.31 -1.22 -0.59
N ALA A 56 1.36 -2.14 -0.46
CA ALA A 56 1.47 -3.33 0.38
C ALA A 56 1.21 -4.59 -0.45
N PRO A 57 2.18 -5.06 -1.26
CA PRO A 57 2.03 -6.32 -1.98
C PRO A 57 1.79 -7.46 -0.99
N GLY A 58 0.96 -8.42 -1.37
CA GLY A 58 0.52 -9.47 -0.46
C GLY A 58 -0.42 -10.46 -1.13
N THR A 59 -0.92 -11.42 -0.34
CA THR A 59 -1.95 -12.35 -0.80
C THR A 59 -3.29 -11.89 -0.27
N VAL A 60 -4.28 -11.81 -1.15
CA VAL A 60 -5.67 -11.56 -0.75
C VAL A 60 -6.20 -12.86 -0.16
N THR A 61 -6.30 -12.99 1.16
CA THR A 61 -6.76 -14.24 1.81
C THR A 61 -8.27 -14.36 1.78
N LEU A 62 -8.98 -13.23 1.86
CA LEU A 62 -10.42 -13.13 1.71
C LEU A 62 -10.75 -11.91 0.84
N PHE A 63 -11.60 -12.12 -0.16
CA PHE A 63 -12.20 -11.06 -0.96
C PHE A 63 -13.72 -11.22 -0.94
N GLN A 64 -14.39 -10.39 -0.15
CA GLN A 64 -15.84 -10.41 0.01
C GLN A 64 -16.42 -9.05 -0.42
N PRO A 65 -16.82 -8.91 -1.69
CA PRO A 65 -17.35 -7.66 -2.20
C PRO A 65 -18.78 -7.38 -1.73
N PRO A 66 -19.18 -6.10 -1.69
CA PRO A 66 -20.56 -5.71 -1.40
C PRO A 66 -21.46 -6.02 -2.60
N SER A 67 -22.76 -6.05 -2.35
CA SER A 67 -23.76 -6.26 -3.40
C SER A 67 -25.02 -5.42 -3.18
N GLY A 68 -25.96 -5.54 -4.11
CA GLY A 68 -27.29 -4.93 -4.02
C GLY A 68 -27.52 -3.82 -5.05
N PRO A 69 -28.69 -3.15 -4.98
CA PRO A 69 -29.10 -2.18 -5.96
C PRO A 69 -28.13 -0.99 -6.07
N GLY A 70 -27.74 -0.65 -7.30
CA GLY A 70 -26.84 0.46 -7.58
C GLY A 70 -25.40 0.21 -7.13
N VAL A 71 -24.98 -1.04 -6.95
CA VAL A 71 -23.60 -1.43 -6.67
C VAL A 71 -23.07 -2.23 -7.85
N ARG A 72 -22.00 -1.75 -8.47
CA ARG A 72 -21.21 -2.45 -9.49
C ARG A 72 -19.78 -2.59 -8.98
N LEU A 73 -19.16 -3.72 -9.31
CA LEU A 73 -17.76 -3.98 -8.98
C LEU A 73 -17.03 -4.48 -10.22
N ASP A 74 -15.99 -3.76 -10.61
CA ASP A 74 -15.03 -4.22 -11.62
C ASP A 74 -13.76 -4.66 -10.87
N ALA A 75 -13.51 -5.97 -10.73
CA ALA A 75 -12.38 -6.49 -9.96
C ALA A 75 -11.40 -7.28 -10.85
N GLY A 76 -10.10 -7.14 -10.58
CA GLY A 76 -9.04 -7.92 -11.22
C GLY A 76 -8.49 -9.03 -10.32
N VAL A 77 -9.10 -9.25 -9.15
CA VAL A 77 -8.63 -10.15 -8.10
C VAL A 77 -9.78 -10.93 -7.48
N GLU A 78 -9.42 -12.03 -6.83
CA GLU A 78 -10.29 -12.89 -6.01
C GLU A 78 -9.53 -13.43 -4.80
N SER A 79 -10.21 -14.09 -3.86
CA SER A 79 -9.56 -14.79 -2.74
C SER A 79 -8.51 -15.77 -3.26
N GLY A 80 -7.29 -15.69 -2.72
CA GLY A 80 -6.12 -16.44 -3.15
C GLY A 80 -5.21 -15.72 -4.16
N SER A 81 -5.63 -14.56 -4.69
CA SER A 81 -4.80 -13.77 -5.60
C SER A 81 -3.54 -13.25 -4.92
N VAL A 82 -2.40 -13.27 -5.62
CA VAL A 82 -1.12 -12.77 -5.14
C VAL A 82 -0.75 -11.49 -5.90
N ILE A 83 -0.61 -10.40 -5.17
CA ILE A 83 -0.30 -9.07 -5.71
C ILE A 83 1.19 -8.82 -5.56
N GLY A 84 1.91 -8.89 -6.67
CA GLY A 84 3.33 -8.60 -6.73
C GLY A 84 3.64 -7.10 -6.91
N PRO A 85 4.87 -6.66 -6.64
CA PRO A 85 5.28 -5.25 -6.75
C PRO A 85 5.42 -4.75 -8.21
N ALA A 86 5.30 -5.64 -9.19
CA ALA A 86 5.51 -5.31 -10.61
C ALA A 86 4.27 -4.69 -11.28
N TRP A 87 3.13 -4.68 -10.62
CA TRP A 87 1.85 -4.24 -11.17
C TRP A 87 1.30 -3.03 -10.42
N ASP A 88 0.22 -2.47 -10.96
CA ASP A 88 -0.55 -1.41 -10.31
C ASP A 88 -1.15 -1.91 -8.98
N SER A 89 -1.31 -1.04 -7.99
CA SER A 89 -1.92 -1.38 -6.70
C SER A 89 -3.44 -1.55 -6.80
N LEU A 90 -4.09 -1.14 -7.89
CA LEU A 90 -5.53 -1.24 -8.07
C LEU A 90 -6.02 -2.70 -8.10
N LEU A 91 -6.77 -3.10 -7.07
CA LEU A 91 -7.38 -4.43 -6.94
C LEU A 91 -8.76 -4.50 -7.59
N ALA A 92 -9.57 -3.47 -7.33
CA ALA A 92 -10.94 -3.37 -7.83
C ALA A 92 -11.41 -1.92 -7.89
N LYS A 93 -12.48 -1.67 -8.64
CA LYS A 93 -13.25 -0.43 -8.63
C LYS A 93 -14.63 -0.75 -8.08
N LEU A 94 -15.03 -0.06 -7.00
CA LEU A 94 -16.38 -0.11 -6.47
C LEU A 94 -17.15 1.10 -6.99
N ILE A 95 -18.17 0.85 -7.81
CA ILE A 95 -19.00 1.87 -8.41
C ILE A 95 -20.35 1.86 -7.68
N VAL A 96 -20.79 3.02 -7.21
CA VAL A 96 -22.04 3.15 -6.45
C VAL A 96 -22.89 4.28 -7.01
N THR A 97 -24.10 3.94 -7.43
CA THR A 97 -25.02 4.84 -8.12
C THR A 97 -26.30 5.05 -7.33
N GLY A 98 -26.80 6.29 -7.34
CA GLY A 98 -28.05 6.72 -6.72
C GLY A 98 -28.83 7.68 -7.61
N ALA A 99 -30.11 7.86 -7.34
CA ALA A 99 -30.95 8.86 -8.00
C ALA A 99 -30.53 10.30 -7.66
N THR A 100 -29.86 10.49 -6.53
CA THR A 100 -29.24 11.74 -6.10
C THR A 100 -27.85 11.46 -5.56
N ARG A 101 -27.02 12.51 -5.47
CA ARG A 101 -25.69 12.42 -4.83
C ARG A 101 -25.79 11.93 -3.38
N GLU A 102 -26.78 12.42 -2.63
CA GLU A 102 -27.02 12.01 -1.24
C GLU A 102 -27.35 10.51 -1.15
N GLN A 103 -28.25 10.02 -2.01
CA GLN A 103 -28.57 8.59 -2.04
C GLN A 103 -27.35 7.74 -2.43
N ALA A 104 -26.55 8.21 -3.39
CA ALA A 104 -25.32 7.54 -3.80
C ALA A 104 -24.30 7.48 -2.65
N LEU A 105 -24.15 8.55 -1.85
CA LEU A 105 -23.30 8.56 -0.64
C LEU A 105 -23.79 7.58 0.43
N GLN A 106 -25.09 7.56 0.72
CA GLN A 106 -25.68 6.63 1.69
C GLN A 106 -25.45 5.16 1.28
N ARG A 107 -25.63 4.87 -0.01
CA ARG A 107 -25.32 3.53 -0.56
C ARG A 107 -23.83 3.23 -0.52
N ALA A 108 -22.98 4.21 -0.78
CA ALA A 108 -21.53 4.05 -0.79
C ALA A 108 -21.02 3.74 0.62
N ALA A 109 -21.48 4.46 1.64
CA ALA A 109 -21.15 4.18 3.04
C ALA A 109 -21.50 2.74 3.43
N ARG A 110 -22.69 2.25 3.05
CA ARG A 110 -23.09 0.85 3.25
C ARG A 110 -22.18 -0.12 2.50
N ALA A 111 -22.01 0.06 1.19
CA ALA A 111 -21.22 -0.84 0.36
C ALA A 111 -19.75 -0.93 0.80
N LEU A 112 -19.14 0.21 1.14
CA LEU A 112 -17.78 0.25 1.69
C LEU A 112 -17.70 -0.43 3.06
N GLY A 113 -18.72 -0.30 3.91
CA GLY A 113 -18.81 -0.99 5.19
C GLY A 113 -18.93 -2.51 5.06
N GLU A 114 -19.62 -3.00 4.03
CA GLU A 114 -19.78 -4.44 3.74
C GLU A 114 -18.58 -5.05 3.01
N PHE A 115 -17.75 -4.25 2.32
CA PHE A 115 -16.62 -4.75 1.54
C PHE A 115 -15.47 -5.19 2.45
N THR A 116 -15.20 -6.49 2.52
CA THR A 116 -14.08 -7.04 3.28
C THR A 116 -12.98 -7.55 2.35
N VAL A 117 -11.74 -7.11 2.61
CA VAL A 117 -10.52 -7.66 2.00
C VAL A 117 -9.53 -7.95 3.12
N GLU A 118 -9.01 -9.17 3.18
CA GLU A 118 -8.04 -9.60 4.19
C GLU A 118 -6.73 -10.10 3.56
N GLY A 119 -5.69 -10.24 4.39
CA GLY A 119 -4.38 -10.76 3.99
C GLY A 119 -3.39 -9.71 3.50
N MET A 120 -3.87 -8.49 3.22
CA MET A 120 -3.05 -7.34 2.84
C MET A 120 -3.74 -6.02 3.21
N ALA A 121 -2.96 -4.94 3.30
CA ALA A 121 -3.51 -3.60 3.48
C ALA A 121 -4.29 -3.16 2.24
N THR A 122 -5.34 -2.37 2.44
CA THR A 122 -6.10 -1.77 1.34
C THR A 122 -6.52 -0.35 1.68
N ALA A 123 -6.87 0.44 0.66
CA ALA A 123 -7.43 1.78 0.81
C ALA A 123 -8.90 1.79 1.33
N LEU A 124 -9.50 0.63 1.65
CA LEU A 124 -10.90 0.57 2.13
C LEU A 124 -11.16 1.41 3.40
N PRO A 125 -10.30 1.39 4.44
CA PRO A 125 -10.49 2.24 5.62
C PRO A 125 -10.49 3.73 5.28
N PHE A 126 -9.69 4.15 4.30
CA PHE A 126 -9.67 5.52 3.82
C PHE A 126 -10.96 5.91 3.13
N HIS A 127 -11.45 5.09 2.19
CA HIS A 127 -12.72 5.36 1.53
C HIS A 127 -13.90 5.41 2.51
N ARG A 128 -13.89 4.57 3.55
CA ARG A 128 -14.88 4.59 4.63
C ARG A 128 -14.84 5.89 5.43
N ALA A 129 -13.65 6.43 5.69
CA ALA A 129 -13.49 7.71 6.37
C ALA A 129 -13.98 8.87 5.50
N VAL A 130 -13.53 8.94 4.24
CA VAL A 130 -13.85 10.04 3.31
C VAL A 130 -15.34 10.11 2.97
N VAL A 131 -16.00 8.96 2.74
CA VAL A 131 -17.40 8.96 2.27
C VAL A 131 -18.38 9.56 3.30
N VAL A 132 -17.98 9.65 4.57
CA VAL A 132 -18.76 10.27 5.65
C VAL A 132 -18.16 11.58 6.15
N ASP A 133 -17.02 12.01 5.62
CA ASP A 133 -16.35 13.24 6.03
C ASP A 133 -17.21 14.46 5.67
N PRO A 134 -17.47 15.42 6.58
CA PRO A 134 -18.31 16.59 6.29
C PRO A 134 -17.84 17.48 5.13
N ALA A 135 -16.53 17.52 4.81
CA ALA A 135 -16.02 18.27 3.67
C ALA A 135 -16.43 17.63 2.34
N PHE A 136 -16.49 16.29 2.31
CA PHE A 136 -16.89 15.50 1.13
C PHE A 136 -18.40 15.21 1.07
N ALA A 137 -19.02 14.91 2.20
CA ALA A 137 -20.42 14.58 2.39
C ALA A 137 -21.09 15.58 3.36
N PRO A 138 -21.23 16.86 2.96
CA PRO A 138 -21.83 17.87 3.82
C PRO A 138 -23.29 17.50 4.14
N LYS A 139 -23.64 17.59 5.43
CA LYS A 139 -25.02 17.41 5.89
C LYS A 139 -25.87 18.60 5.49
N ASP A 140 -27.19 18.36 5.33
CA ASP A 140 -28.21 19.39 5.13
C ASP A 140 -27.96 20.34 3.94
N GLY A 141 -27.27 19.85 2.90
CA GLY A 141 -26.97 20.66 1.71
C GLY A 141 -25.88 21.72 1.91
N GLY A 142 -25.05 21.57 2.95
CA GLY A 142 -23.87 22.41 3.14
C GLY A 142 -22.91 22.38 1.94
N PRO A 143 -21.97 23.34 1.85
CA PRO A 143 -21.06 23.43 0.72
C PRO A 143 -20.10 22.24 0.69
N PHE A 144 -19.82 21.76 -0.52
CA PHE A 144 -18.73 20.81 -0.78
C PHE A 144 -17.39 21.55 -0.64
N ARG A 145 -16.48 21.03 0.18
CA ARG A 145 -15.25 21.75 0.58
C ARG A 145 -13.95 21.09 0.13
N VAL A 146 -14.01 19.94 -0.55
CA VAL A 146 -12.80 19.30 -1.05
C VAL A 146 -12.27 20.03 -2.29
N HIS A 147 -10.95 20.04 -2.41
CA HIS A 147 -10.19 20.52 -3.55
C HIS A 147 -9.07 19.52 -3.85
N THR A 148 -8.32 19.73 -4.93
CA THR A 148 -7.30 18.77 -5.42
C THR A 148 -6.10 18.54 -4.49
N ARG A 149 -6.02 19.28 -3.38
CA ARG A 149 -4.98 19.13 -2.35
C ARG A 149 -5.55 18.79 -0.97
N TRP A 150 -6.86 18.58 -0.88
CA TRP A 150 -7.56 18.48 0.40
C TRP A 150 -7.07 17.29 1.21
N ILE A 151 -6.79 16.15 0.55
CA ILE A 151 -6.25 14.95 1.21
C ILE A 151 -4.88 15.25 1.85
N GLU A 152 -4.04 16.03 1.19
CA GLU A 152 -2.68 16.33 1.61
C GLU A 152 -2.60 17.49 2.62
N THR A 153 -3.59 18.38 2.65
CA THR A 153 -3.51 19.63 3.45
C THR A 153 -4.52 19.73 4.58
N GLU A 154 -5.69 19.10 4.46
CA GLU A 154 -6.82 19.34 5.37
C GLU A 154 -7.45 18.05 5.91
N PHE A 155 -7.31 16.92 5.22
CA PHE A 155 -7.84 15.64 5.69
C PHE A 155 -7.06 15.15 6.92
N ASP A 156 -7.75 15.00 8.05
CA ASP A 156 -7.18 14.45 9.27
C ASP A 156 -7.16 12.92 9.21
N ASN A 157 -6.04 12.36 8.74
CA ASN A 157 -5.88 10.92 8.59
C ASN A 157 -5.59 10.25 9.95
N THR A 158 -6.65 9.78 10.59
CA THR A 158 -6.62 9.05 11.88
C THR A 158 -6.60 7.53 11.72
N ILE A 159 -6.37 7.03 10.50
CA ILE A 159 -6.43 5.60 10.20
C ILE A 159 -5.19 4.90 10.75
N PRO A 160 -5.32 3.84 11.58
CA PRO A 160 -4.17 3.13 12.09
C PRO A 160 -3.47 2.31 10.99
N PRO A 161 -2.14 2.12 11.07
CA PRO A 161 -1.42 1.19 10.21
C PRO A 161 -2.06 -0.20 10.15
N PHE A 162 -2.08 -0.80 8.97
CA PHE A 162 -2.55 -2.17 8.83
C PHE A 162 -1.66 -3.14 9.62
N THR A 163 -2.30 -4.06 10.35
CA THR A 163 -1.63 -5.14 11.07
C THR A 163 -2.15 -6.47 10.52
N PRO A 164 -1.29 -7.33 9.93
CA PRO A 164 -1.72 -8.63 9.42
C PRO A 164 -2.32 -9.49 10.54
N THR A 165 -3.58 -9.87 10.41
CA THR A 165 -4.20 -10.86 11.29
C THR A 165 -3.60 -12.23 11.00
N GLY A 166 -2.85 -12.80 11.96
CA GLY A 166 -2.21 -14.11 11.84
C GLY A 166 -0.70 -14.15 12.10
N THR A 167 -0.04 -12.99 12.20
CA THR A 167 1.23 -12.85 12.92
C THR A 167 0.91 -12.27 14.28
N GLY A 168 0.42 -13.10 15.19
CA GLY A 168 0.23 -12.70 16.58
C GLY A 168 1.59 -12.38 17.20
N ASP A 169 1.98 -11.11 17.21
CA ASP A 169 2.56 -10.54 18.42
C ASP A 169 1.39 -10.37 19.38
N SER A 170 1.13 -11.43 20.14
CA SER A 170 0.35 -11.35 21.36
C SER A 170 1.21 -10.64 22.41
N ASP A 171 1.15 -9.32 22.42
CA ASP A 171 1.56 -8.58 23.60
C ASP A 171 0.46 -8.67 24.66
N ASP A 172 0.89 -9.16 25.82
CA ASP A 172 0.27 -9.08 27.15
C ASP A 172 -0.87 -10.06 27.48
N ASP A 173 -0.51 -11.35 27.61
CA ASP A 173 -0.94 -12.17 28.76
C ASP A 173 -0.14 -13.50 28.86
N GLY A 174 0.91 -13.50 29.70
CA GLY A 174 1.17 -14.61 30.63
C GLY A 174 1.69 -15.98 30.15
N HIS A 175 2.24 -16.16 28.94
CA HIS A 175 2.85 -17.45 28.56
C HIS A 175 4.37 -17.36 28.36
N GLU A 176 5.12 -17.92 29.32
CA GLU A 176 6.54 -18.24 29.19
C GLU A 176 6.78 -19.01 27.88
N GLY A 177 7.34 -18.32 26.89
CA GLY A 177 7.65 -18.90 25.58
C GLY A 177 8.56 -20.11 25.75
N GLN A 178 8.08 -21.27 25.32
CA GLN A 178 8.81 -22.53 25.37
C GLN A 178 10.09 -22.40 24.55
N ARG A 179 11.24 -22.29 25.24
CA ARG A 179 12.57 -22.25 24.63
C ARG A 179 13.06 -23.68 24.44
N GLU A 180 13.61 -23.96 23.27
CA GLU A 180 14.21 -25.26 22.94
C GLU A 180 15.73 -25.10 22.88
N THR A 181 16.46 -25.99 23.55
CA THR A 181 17.93 -25.95 23.57
C THR A 181 18.48 -26.86 22.48
N VAL A 182 19.22 -26.26 21.54
CA VAL A 182 19.84 -26.96 20.41
C VAL A 182 21.36 -26.88 20.54
N VAL A 183 22.04 -28.01 20.31
CA VAL A 183 23.50 -28.07 20.36
C VAL A 183 24.08 -27.75 18.98
N VAL A 184 24.88 -26.70 18.89
CA VAL A 184 25.51 -26.23 17.64
C VAL A 184 27.03 -26.32 17.76
N GLU A 185 27.69 -26.80 16.71
CA GLU A 185 29.15 -26.91 16.68
C GLU A 185 29.77 -25.68 15.99
N VAL A 186 30.58 -24.92 16.72
CA VAL A 186 31.31 -23.76 16.19
C VAL A 186 32.80 -23.96 16.42
N GLY A 187 33.58 -24.00 15.32
CA GLY A 187 35.03 -24.15 15.39
C GLY A 187 35.51 -25.48 16.00
N GLY A 188 34.74 -26.57 15.86
CA GLY A 188 35.10 -27.90 16.38
C GLY A 188 34.74 -28.13 17.86
N LYS A 189 33.98 -27.22 18.48
CA LYS A 189 33.48 -27.35 19.86
C LYS A 189 31.95 -27.27 19.87
N ARG A 190 31.32 -28.17 20.62
CA ARG A 190 29.86 -28.23 20.78
C ARG A 190 29.40 -27.22 21.85
N LEU A 191 28.45 -26.37 21.49
CA LEU A 191 27.88 -25.32 22.34
C LEU A 191 26.36 -25.48 22.37
N GLU A 192 25.76 -25.44 23.56
CA GLU A 192 24.31 -25.50 23.73
C GLU A 192 23.72 -24.09 23.67
N VAL A 193 22.77 -23.86 22.76
CA VAL A 193 22.14 -22.56 22.55
C VAL A 193 20.62 -22.72 22.69
N SER A 194 20.03 -21.91 23.57
CA SER A 194 18.59 -21.88 23.81
C SER A 194 17.91 -20.91 22.85
N LEU A 195 16.99 -21.41 22.04
CA LEU A 195 16.29 -20.65 21.00
C LEU A 195 14.77 -20.69 21.24
N PRO A 196 14.03 -19.65 20.84
CA PRO A 196 12.58 -19.72 20.76
C PRO A 196 12.15 -20.86 19.80
N ALA A 197 11.15 -21.67 20.17
CA ALA A 197 10.76 -22.88 19.43
C ALA A 197 10.44 -22.64 17.93
N HIS A 198 9.98 -21.44 17.57
CA HIS A 198 9.71 -21.06 16.17
C HIS A 198 10.98 -20.96 15.30
N LEU A 199 12.15 -20.75 15.90
CA LEU A 199 13.44 -20.74 15.19
C LEU A 199 14.04 -22.16 15.05
N GLY A 200 13.71 -23.08 15.97
CA GLY A 200 14.21 -24.46 15.99
C GLY A 200 13.60 -25.36 14.92
N MET A 201 12.30 -25.21 14.63
CA MET A 201 11.58 -26.04 13.65
C MET A 201 12.12 -25.91 12.21
N THR A 202 12.75 -24.79 11.86
CA THR A 202 13.30 -24.55 10.52
C THR A 202 14.60 -25.33 10.28
N LEU A 203 15.35 -25.66 11.33
CA LEU A 203 16.63 -26.38 11.20
C LEU A 203 16.45 -27.89 11.03
N ALA A 204 15.38 -28.48 11.56
CA ALA A 204 15.16 -29.93 11.53
C ALA A 204 14.71 -30.49 10.16
N ARG A 205 14.35 -29.65 9.17
CA ARG A 205 13.83 -30.10 7.87
C ARG A 205 14.84 -30.15 6.71
N THR A 206 16.13 -29.93 6.96
CA THR A 206 17.15 -29.95 5.88
C THR A 206 18.04 -31.19 5.85
N GLY A 207 17.83 -32.18 6.73
CA GLY A 207 18.52 -33.46 6.66
C GLY A 207 17.70 -34.49 5.90
N LEU A 208 17.89 -34.60 4.58
CA LEU A 208 17.77 -35.82 3.74
C LEU A 208 17.67 -35.46 2.25
N ALA A 209 18.81 -35.31 1.56
CA ALA A 209 19.00 -35.72 0.15
C ALA A 209 20.46 -35.47 -0.25
N ALA A 210 21.14 -36.56 -0.64
CA ALA A 210 22.50 -36.55 -1.14
C ALA A 210 22.58 -36.09 -2.60
N GLY A 211 23.57 -35.25 -2.93
CA GLY A 211 23.95 -34.93 -4.31
C GLY A 211 25.00 -33.82 -4.38
N ALA A 212 26.23 -34.16 -4.76
CA ALA A 212 27.38 -33.26 -4.77
C ALA A 212 27.62 -32.55 -6.13
N LYS A 213 27.96 -31.24 -6.10
CA LYS A 213 28.94 -30.44 -6.93
C LYS A 213 28.51 -28.96 -7.08
N PRO A 214 29.40 -27.99 -7.42
CA PRO A 214 30.61 -27.52 -6.73
C PRO A 214 30.49 -26.04 -6.24
N LYS A 215 31.43 -25.62 -5.38
CA LYS A 215 31.53 -24.32 -4.69
C LYS A 215 31.50 -23.09 -5.61
N ARG A 216 30.61 -22.13 -5.31
CA ARG A 216 30.72 -20.72 -5.72
C ARG A 216 30.85 -19.84 -4.47
N ARG A 217 31.96 -19.09 -4.36
CA ARG A 217 32.24 -18.15 -3.26
C ARG A 217 31.23 -17.00 -3.29
N THR A 218 30.54 -16.77 -2.18
CA THR A 218 29.82 -15.51 -1.92
C THR A 218 30.40 -14.85 -0.68
N ALA A 219 30.86 -13.62 -0.87
CA ALA A 219 31.37 -12.75 0.17
C ALA A 219 30.31 -12.47 1.23
N ALA A 220 30.74 -12.37 2.48
CA ALA A 220 29.91 -11.96 3.60
C ALA A 220 29.36 -10.54 3.35
N ARG A 221 28.03 -10.40 3.30
CA ARG A 221 27.36 -9.10 3.45
C ARG A 221 27.15 -8.90 4.94
N SER A 222 27.85 -7.93 5.51
CA SER A 222 27.58 -7.41 6.85
C SER A 222 26.24 -6.69 6.83
N THR A 223 25.27 -7.19 7.60
CA THR A 223 24.07 -6.43 7.97
C THR A 223 24.49 -5.34 8.95
N ALA A 224 24.51 -4.09 8.48
CA ALA A 224 24.71 -2.94 9.34
C ALA A 224 23.49 -2.80 10.26
N THR A 225 23.76 -2.69 11.55
CA THR A 225 22.80 -2.21 12.56
C THR A 225 22.25 -0.87 12.13
N VAL A 226 20.93 -0.77 11.98
CA VAL A 226 20.24 0.50 11.74
C VAL A 226 20.37 1.31 13.03
N SER A 227 21.25 2.32 13.05
CA SER A 227 21.24 3.33 14.12
C SER A 227 20.00 4.20 13.94
N GLY A 228 19.51 4.83 15.02
CA GLY A 228 18.39 5.78 14.95
C GLY A 228 18.64 7.01 14.05
N ASP A 229 19.87 7.16 13.55
CA ASP A 229 20.26 8.23 12.63
C ASP A 229 19.98 7.87 11.17
N ALA A 230 19.80 6.59 10.85
CA ALA A 230 19.66 6.12 9.46
C ALA A 230 18.24 6.37 8.91
N LEU A 231 18.15 7.20 7.88
CA LEU A 231 16.94 7.35 7.07
C LEU A 231 16.91 6.26 6.01
N ALA A 232 16.06 5.25 6.20
CA ALA A 232 15.91 4.12 5.27
C ALA A 232 14.69 4.29 4.35
N SER A 233 14.79 3.75 3.14
CA SER A 233 13.65 3.67 2.22
C SER A 233 12.61 2.70 2.76
N PRO A 234 11.35 3.12 2.97
CA PRO A 234 10.30 2.21 3.44
C PRO A 234 9.89 1.20 2.37
N MET A 235 10.14 1.51 1.09
CA MET A 235 9.67 0.70 -0.05
C MET A 235 10.76 0.49 -1.10
N GLN A 236 10.51 -0.44 -2.01
CA GLN A 236 11.30 -0.55 -3.23
C GLN A 236 10.79 0.48 -4.25
N GLY A 237 11.68 1.28 -4.82
CA GLY A 237 11.32 2.31 -5.79
C GLY A 237 12.53 2.87 -6.53
N THR A 238 12.29 3.82 -7.43
CA THR A 238 13.33 4.56 -8.15
C THR A 238 13.38 5.99 -7.65
N ILE A 239 14.57 6.54 -7.39
CA ILE A 239 14.70 7.93 -6.97
C ILE A 239 14.40 8.83 -8.17
N VAL A 240 13.35 9.66 -8.09
CA VAL A 240 13.00 10.61 -9.16
C VAL A 240 13.48 12.03 -8.86
N LYS A 241 13.68 12.36 -7.59
CA LYS A 241 14.20 13.66 -7.16
C LYS A 241 15.03 13.52 -5.91
N VAL A 242 16.11 14.28 -5.85
CA VAL A 242 16.92 14.51 -4.65
C VAL A 242 16.80 16.00 -4.32
N ALA A 243 16.37 16.32 -3.10
CA ALA A 243 16.06 17.69 -2.68
C ALA A 243 17.14 18.29 -1.77
N VAL A 244 18.16 17.50 -1.40
CA VAL A 244 19.24 17.90 -0.49
C VAL A 244 20.61 17.49 -1.02
N GLU A 245 21.66 18.15 -0.53
CA GLU A 245 23.06 17.86 -0.81
C GLU A 245 23.75 17.16 0.37
N GLU A 246 24.86 16.47 0.09
CA GLU A 246 25.73 15.90 1.13
C GLU A 246 26.27 17.02 2.05
N ASN A 247 26.23 16.79 3.36
CA ASN A 247 26.54 17.77 4.42
C ASN A 247 25.57 18.95 4.54
N GLN A 248 24.41 18.92 3.88
CA GLN A 248 23.39 19.95 4.06
C GLN A 248 22.68 19.79 5.41
N GLN A 249 22.38 20.92 6.06
CA GLN A 249 21.56 20.96 7.26
C GLN A 249 20.07 20.89 6.90
N VAL A 250 19.32 20.04 7.59
CA VAL A 250 17.89 19.82 7.40
C VAL A 250 17.16 19.88 8.74
N SER A 251 15.91 20.30 8.71
CA SER A 251 14.98 20.25 9.82
C SER A 251 14.12 19.00 9.74
N GLU A 252 13.59 18.53 10.87
CA GLU A 252 12.56 17.48 10.88
C GLU A 252 11.39 17.86 9.96
N GLY A 253 10.99 16.92 9.11
CA GLY A 253 9.96 17.13 8.10
C GLY A 253 10.46 17.68 6.75
N ASP A 254 11.72 18.11 6.62
CA ASP A 254 12.26 18.58 5.33
C ASP A 254 12.32 17.44 4.30
N LEU A 255 12.04 17.75 3.04
CA LEU A 255 12.09 16.77 1.95
C LEU A 255 13.54 16.37 1.65
N ILE A 256 13.84 15.07 1.64
CA ILE A 256 15.17 14.52 1.34
C ILE A 256 15.21 13.99 -0.10
N VAL A 257 14.34 13.04 -0.42
CA VAL A 257 14.21 12.46 -1.77
C VAL A 257 12.75 12.22 -2.11
N VAL A 258 12.44 12.08 -3.39
CA VAL A 258 11.14 11.57 -3.88
C VAL A 258 11.41 10.24 -4.57
N LEU A 259 10.70 9.20 -4.14
CA LEU A 259 10.74 7.86 -4.72
C LEU A 259 9.52 7.66 -5.62
N GLU A 260 9.72 7.09 -6.80
CA GLU A 260 8.64 6.56 -7.62
C GLU A 260 8.54 5.05 -7.41
N ALA A 261 7.38 4.60 -6.95
CA ALA A 261 7.03 3.19 -6.86
C ALA A 261 5.57 3.02 -7.26
N MET A 262 5.26 1.98 -8.03
CA MET A 262 3.89 1.66 -8.46
C MET A 262 3.17 2.88 -9.08
N LYS A 263 3.90 3.67 -9.90
CA LYS A 263 3.45 4.90 -10.57
C LYS A 263 3.03 6.04 -9.63
N MET A 264 3.39 5.98 -8.36
CA MET A 264 3.18 7.06 -7.40
C MET A 264 4.51 7.63 -6.94
N GLU A 265 4.56 8.95 -6.85
CA GLU A 265 5.67 9.69 -6.24
C GLU A 265 5.45 9.81 -4.73
N GLN A 266 6.41 9.32 -3.96
CA GLN A 266 6.39 9.39 -2.51
C GLN A 266 7.53 10.31 -2.02
N PRO A 267 7.22 11.42 -1.34
CA PRO A 267 8.24 12.18 -0.63
C PRO A 267 8.75 11.38 0.59
N ILE A 268 10.07 11.33 0.73
CA ILE A 268 10.78 10.84 1.91
C ILE A 268 11.36 12.05 2.64
N ASN A 269 10.83 12.30 3.83
CA ASN A 269 11.16 13.47 4.64
C ASN A 269 12.14 13.09 5.76
N ALA A 270 12.86 14.08 6.27
CA ALA A 270 13.75 13.95 7.40
C ALA A 270 12.97 13.56 8.65
N HIS A 271 13.34 12.45 9.29
CA HIS A 271 12.73 11.99 10.54
C HIS A 271 13.21 12.77 11.77
N ARG A 272 14.23 13.62 11.61
CA ARG A 272 14.81 14.49 12.64
C ARG A 272 15.58 15.64 12.00
N SER A 273 15.84 16.69 12.78
CA SER A 273 16.78 17.75 12.39
C SER A 273 18.23 17.27 12.50
N GLY A 274 19.11 17.75 11.62
CA GLY A 274 20.54 17.42 11.63
C GLY A 274 21.24 17.70 10.31
N THR A 275 22.42 17.11 10.14
CA THR A 275 23.23 17.19 8.93
C THR A 275 23.14 15.87 8.16
N VAL A 276 22.87 15.95 6.86
CA VAL A 276 22.79 14.80 5.95
C VAL A 276 24.20 14.26 5.68
N ILE A 277 24.42 12.98 5.97
CA ILE A 277 25.70 12.30 5.80
C ILE A 277 25.50 10.97 5.05
N GLY A 278 26.39 10.67 4.11
CA GLY A 278 26.37 9.41 3.38
C GLY A 278 25.18 9.26 2.44
N LEU A 279 24.77 10.34 1.78
CA LEU A 279 23.67 10.39 0.82
C LEU A 279 23.98 9.47 -0.38
N LYS A 280 23.32 8.33 -0.41
CA LYS A 280 23.37 7.33 -1.50
C LYS A 280 22.13 7.46 -2.36
N ALA A 281 21.94 8.64 -2.94
CA ALA A 281 20.76 8.96 -3.72
C ALA A 281 21.13 9.61 -5.05
N ASP A 282 21.09 8.83 -6.13
CA ASP A 282 21.21 9.34 -7.49
C ASP A 282 19.85 9.25 -8.20
N VAL A 283 19.44 10.30 -8.91
CA VAL A 283 18.21 10.28 -9.71
C VAL A 283 18.30 9.17 -10.76
N GLY A 284 17.26 8.33 -10.83
CA GLY A 284 17.18 7.14 -11.68
C GLY A 284 17.72 5.86 -11.02
N SER A 285 18.32 5.92 -9.83
CA SER A 285 18.78 4.72 -9.12
C SER A 285 17.63 4.00 -8.42
N SER A 286 17.67 2.67 -8.43
CA SER A 286 16.70 1.83 -7.72
C SER A 286 17.15 1.58 -6.29
N VAL A 287 16.23 1.71 -5.35
CA VAL A 287 16.42 1.50 -3.91
C VAL A 287 15.52 0.36 -3.47
N SER A 288 16.03 -0.58 -2.66
CA SER A 288 15.21 -1.63 -2.06
C SER A 288 14.57 -1.16 -0.75
N SER A 289 13.45 -1.77 -0.36
CA SER A 289 12.90 -1.56 0.99
C SER A 289 13.95 -1.87 2.06
N GLY A 290 14.05 -0.99 3.07
CA GLY A 290 15.03 -1.05 4.16
C GLY A 290 16.44 -0.56 3.81
N ALA A 291 16.72 -0.18 2.56
CA ALA A 291 18.03 0.37 2.21
C ALA A 291 18.19 1.79 2.77
N VAL A 292 19.34 2.06 3.39
CA VAL A 292 19.69 3.38 3.94
C VAL A 292 19.94 4.37 2.79
N ILE A 293 19.16 5.46 2.78
CA ILE A 293 19.29 6.58 1.84
C ILE A 293 20.40 7.53 2.31
N CYS A 294 20.34 7.95 3.58
CA CYS A 294 21.36 8.76 4.24
C CYS A 294 21.29 8.57 5.77
N GLU A 295 22.26 9.10 6.50
CA GLU A 295 22.20 9.29 7.94
C GLU A 295 21.96 10.78 8.25
N ILE A 296 21.11 11.09 9.23
CA ILE A 296 20.90 12.44 9.75
C ILE A 296 21.48 12.50 11.15
N LYS A 297 22.63 13.16 11.28
CA LYS A 297 23.34 13.30 12.57
C LYS A 297 23.14 14.68 13.16
N ASP A 298 23.23 14.76 14.48
CA ASP A 298 23.28 16.06 15.16
C ASP A 298 24.41 16.92 14.59
N ALA A 299 24.13 18.21 14.45
CA ALA A 299 25.14 19.17 14.04
C ALA A 299 26.24 19.22 15.10
N THR A 300 27.44 18.76 14.73
CA THR A 300 28.67 19.01 15.50
C THR A 300 29.05 20.47 15.49
#